data_AF-A0A3M2G2U5-F1
#
_entry.id   AF-A0A3M2G2U5-F1
#
_cell.length_a   1.000
_cell.length_b   1.000
_cell.length_c   1.000
_cell.angle_alpha   90.00
_cell.angle_beta   90.00
_cell.angle_gamma   90.00
#
_symmetry.space_group_name_H-M   'P 1'
#
loop_
_entity.id
_entity.type
_entity.pdbx_description
1 polymer ?
#
loop_
_entity_poly.entity_id
_entity_poly.type
_entity_poly.pdbx_seq_one_letter_code
_entity_poly.pdbx_strand_id
1 'polypeptide(L)'
;MLAGLLLVGSARAQTGEDALRFTQRFPAASVRMMGLGGTGIAGVADYGALFTNPAGLGYFQRSLLSGSLGTLSVTDEARFQAPGTSNTAENSVRATRLDGLGYVYRVPTTRGSFAIGASFNQINAFDRDLKYAGNNPINSFTDFLMPVPGEFSATQVAPDYDEELFFGQFLVEDGAGNAYLVDFDPDGDGFINRPLSYIGFQTFGIDFSPALFDDGDPVPFLPAVTTGTMLQAGRVIEEGAMRELNIGGAIEAARNLMLGVSLNIHFGAYDLRSEFEEIDERNENDGNFGNTTDFDRLLLTERIESDLLGLSFRAGLSSQIA
;
A
#
# COMPACT_ATOMS: atom_id res chain seq x y z
N MET A 1 24.93 12.52 30.39
CA MET A 1 24.76 12.77 28.95
C MET A 1 24.91 11.41 28.25
N LEU A 2 23.81 10.84 27.78
CA LEU A 2 23.81 9.55 27.06
C LEU A 2 23.33 9.86 25.64
N ALA A 3 24.21 9.71 24.65
CA ALA A 3 23.88 9.86 23.24
C ALA A 3 23.44 8.49 22.70
N GLY A 4 22.15 8.35 22.40
CA GLY A 4 21.61 7.19 21.70
C GLY A 4 21.66 7.43 20.20
N LEU A 5 22.47 6.63 19.49
CA LEU A 5 22.52 6.62 18.04
C LEU A 5 21.32 5.81 17.50
N LEU A 6 20.29 6.52 17.04
CA LEU A 6 19.17 5.96 16.28
C LEU A 6 19.58 5.86 14.80
N LEU A 7 19.83 4.65 14.31
CA LEU A 7 19.88 4.37 12.88
C LEU A 7 18.43 4.25 12.39
N VAL A 8 17.86 5.37 11.94
CA VAL A 8 16.56 5.39 11.27
C VAL A 8 16.79 5.05 9.80
N GLY A 9 16.46 3.83 9.39
CA GLY A 9 16.27 3.52 7.98
C GLY A 9 15.16 4.40 7.43
N SER A 10 15.46 5.18 6.39
CA SER A 10 14.48 6.05 5.76
C SER A 10 13.47 5.21 4.98
N ALA A 11 12.36 4.82 5.61
CA ALA A 11 11.18 4.39 4.89
C ALA A 11 10.47 5.65 4.37
N ARG A 12 10.51 5.87 3.06
CA ARG A 12 9.71 6.92 2.43
C ARG A 12 8.28 6.41 2.32
N ALA A 13 7.40 6.87 3.21
CA ALA A 13 5.96 6.82 2.96
C ALA A 13 5.69 7.71 1.73
N GLN A 14 5.14 7.14 0.67
CA GLN A 14 4.93 7.85 -0.60
C GLN A 14 3.76 8.84 -0.50
N THR A 15 2.85 8.63 0.47
CA THR A 15 1.78 9.57 0.80
C THR A 15 1.64 9.77 2.32
N GLY A 16 1.03 10.88 2.75
CA GLY A 16 0.73 11.13 4.17
C GLY A 16 -0.28 10.15 4.77
N GLU A 17 -1.08 9.49 3.92
CA GLU A 17 -2.02 8.46 4.32
C GLU A 17 -1.32 7.15 4.71
N ASP A 18 -0.25 6.77 3.99
CA ASP A 18 0.58 5.61 4.36
C ASP A 18 1.22 5.82 5.74
N ALA A 19 1.72 7.02 6.02
CA ALA A 19 2.29 7.36 7.31
C ALA A 19 1.26 7.24 8.45
N LEU A 20 0.01 7.69 8.23
CA LEU A 20 -1.05 7.54 9.22
C LEU A 20 -1.42 6.07 9.44
N ARG A 21 -1.51 5.28 8.35
CA ARG A 21 -1.87 3.85 8.38
C ARG A 21 -0.89 2.98 9.19
N PHE A 22 0.41 3.27 9.11
CA PHE A 22 1.43 2.58 9.92
C PHE A 22 1.56 3.12 11.35
N THR A 23 0.96 4.27 11.67
CA THR A 23 1.00 4.86 13.02
C THR A 23 -0.20 4.47 13.89
N GLN A 24 -1.34 4.12 13.29
CA GLN A 24 -2.53 3.67 14.01
C GLN A 24 -2.34 2.22 14.46
N ARG A 25 -2.25 2.00 15.78
CA ARG A 25 -2.16 0.67 16.40
C ARG A 25 -3.51 0.32 17.04
N PHE A 26 -4.09 -0.83 16.67
CA PHE A 26 -5.38 -1.35 17.15
C PHE A 26 -5.18 -2.69 17.91
N PRO A 27 -6.05 -3.03 18.88
CA PRO A 27 -6.18 -2.49 20.23
C PRO A 27 -5.31 -3.26 21.26
N ALA A 28 -5.58 -3.07 22.57
CA ALA A 28 -4.71 -3.36 23.70
C ALA A 28 -4.00 -4.73 23.73
N ALA A 29 -2.74 -4.74 24.17
CA ALA A 29 -1.83 -5.89 24.17
C ALA A 29 -2.24 -7.06 25.09
N SER A 30 -3.39 -7.02 25.77
CA SER A 30 -3.87 -8.16 26.56
C SER A 30 -5.36 -8.19 26.80
N VAL A 31 -5.88 -9.38 27.14
CA VAL A 31 -7.28 -9.60 27.54
C VAL A 31 -7.69 -8.68 28.69
N ARG A 32 -6.86 -8.53 29.72
CA ARG A 32 -7.19 -7.70 30.89
C ARG A 32 -7.18 -6.23 30.53
N MET A 33 -6.21 -5.78 29.74
CA MET A 33 -6.17 -4.40 29.28
C MET A 33 -7.35 -4.07 28.36
N MET A 34 -7.73 -4.98 27.46
CA MET A 34 -8.94 -4.85 26.64
C MET A 34 -10.20 -4.69 27.51
N GLY A 35 -10.34 -5.50 28.56
CA GLY A 35 -11.44 -5.38 29.53
C GLY A 35 -11.46 -4.08 30.34
N LEU A 36 -10.31 -3.40 30.45
CA LEU A 36 -10.16 -2.11 31.14
C LEU A 36 -10.18 -0.90 30.16
N GLY A 37 -10.65 -1.10 28.92
CA GLY A 37 -10.72 -0.04 27.91
C GLY A 37 -9.36 0.39 27.37
N GLY A 38 -8.37 -0.50 27.37
CA GLY A 38 -7.00 -0.24 26.91
C GLY A 38 -6.08 0.40 27.94
N THR A 39 -6.52 0.52 29.19
CA THR A 39 -5.72 1.07 30.29
C THR A 39 -4.94 -0.04 31.02
N GLY A 40 -3.81 0.31 31.65
CA GLY A 40 -2.99 -0.68 32.38
C GLY A 40 -1.54 -0.31 32.69
N ILE A 41 -1.16 0.97 32.62
CA ILE A 41 0.26 1.40 32.67
C ILE A 41 0.88 1.28 34.07
N ALA A 42 0.09 1.35 35.14
CA ALA A 42 0.58 1.29 36.52
C ALA A 42 -0.29 0.40 37.42
N GLY A 43 0.35 -0.38 38.30
CA GLY A 43 -0.33 -1.16 39.34
C GLY A 43 -1.15 -2.37 38.86
N VAL A 44 -1.16 -2.68 37.56
CA VAL A 44 -1.89 -3.82 37.01
C VAL A 44 -0.92 -4.96 36.71
N ALA A 45 -1.16 -6.12 37.33
CA ALA A 45 -0.45 -7.36 37.04
C ALA A 45 -1.00 -7.98 35.75
N ASP A 46 -0.41 -7.62 34.62
CA ASP A 46 -0.81 -8.10 33.30
C ASP A 46 0.38 -8.28 32.35
N TYR A 47 0.33 -9.25 31.44
CA TYR A 47 1.45 -9.49 30.51
C TYR A 47 1.63 -8.37 29.50
N GLY A 48 0.56 -7.59 29.23
CA GLY A 48 0.61 -6.34 28.48
C GLY A 48 1.49 -5.26 29.13
N ALA A 49 1.97 -5.47 30.36
CA ALA A 49 3.04 -4.68 30.96
C ALA A 49 4.35 -4.78 30.15
N LEU A 50 4.64 -5.90 29.49
CA LEU A 50 5.80 -6.04 28.60
C LEU A 50 5.78 -5.01 27.47
N PHE A 51 4.58 -4.68 26.98
CA PHE A 51 4.36 -3.65 25.97
C PHE A 51 4.26 -2.27 26.62
N THR A 52 3.43 -2.07 27.64
CA THR A 52 3.14 -0.72 28.17
C THR A 52 4.21 -0.20 29.12
N ASN A 53 4.40 -0.86 30.26
CA ASN A 53 5.37 -0.50 31.30
C ASN A 53 5.90 -1.77 31.97
N PRO A 54 7.13 -2.23 31.63
CA PRO A 54 7.65 -3.52 32.10
C PRO A 54 7.72 -3.65 33.63
N ALA A 55 7.83 -2.56 34.38
CA ALA A 55 7.76 -2.60 35.85
C ALA A 55 6.44 -3.18 36.37
N GLY A 56 5.37 -3.13 35.58
CA GLY A 56 4.08 -3.76 35.87
C GLY A 56 4.17 -5.27 36.11
N LEU A 57 5.16 -5.95 35.51
CA LEU A 57 5.42 -7.37 35.75
C LEU A 57 5.76 -7.67 37.23
N GLY A 58 6.32 -6.70 37.95
CA GLY A 58 6.66 -6.83 39.35
C GLY A 58 5.43 -7.04 40.25
N TYR A 59 4.23 -6.66 39.79
CA TYR A 59 2.98 -6.86 40.54
C TYR A 59 2.41 -8.28 40.43
N PHE A 60 2.99 -9.16 39.59
CA PHE A 60 2.53 -10.54 39.51
C PHE A 60 2.80 -11.30 40.82
N GLN A 61 1.74 -11.86 41.40
CA GLN A 61 1.81 -12.69 42.60
C GLN A 61 2.00 -14.18 42.28
N ARG A 62 1.68 -14.59 41.06
CA ARG A 62 1.77 -15.98 40.58
C ARG A 62 2.11 -16.00 39.10
N SER A 63 2.64 -17.12 38.62
CA SER A 63 2.80 -17.35 37.19
C SER A 63 1.43 -17.39 36.50
N LEU A 64 1.31 -16.83 35.30
CA LEU A 64 0.06 -16.72 34.54
C LEU A 64 0.30 -16.95 33.05
N LEU A 65 -0.56 -17.76 32.43
CA LEU A 65 -0.72 -17.89 30.99
C LEU A 65 -2.08 -17.27 30.61
N SER A 66 -2.12 -16.45 29.56
CA SER A 66 -3.34 -15.80 29.08
C SER A 66 -3.26 -15.55 27.58
N GLY A 67 -4.39 -15.57 26.87
CA GLY A 67 -4.44 -15.25 25.45
C GLY A 67 -5.85 -14.86 24.99
N SER A 68 -5.93 -14.29 23.78
CA SER A 68 -7.13 -13.76 23.14
C SER A 68 -7.23 -14.18 21.68
N LEU A 69 -8.46 -14.41 21.23
CA LEU A 69 -8.84 -14.49 19.82
C LEU A 69 -9.70 -13.26 19.51
N GLY A 70 -9.40 -12.59 18.41
CA GLY A 70 -10.17 -11.46 17.92
C GLY A 70 -10.90 -11.81 16.63
N THR A 71 -12.07 -11.20 16.44
CA THR A 71 -12.75 -11.18 15.15
C THR A 71 -12.95 -9.73 14.75
N LEU A 72 -12.48 -9.38 13.56
CA LEU A 72 -12.64 -8.06 12.97
C LEU A 72 -13.64 -8.18 11.81
N SER A 73 -14.63 -7.28 11.79
CA SER A 73 -15.54 -7.10 10.67
C SER A 73 -15.36 -5.69 10.15
N VAL A 74 -14.89 -5.55 8.91
CA VAL A 74 -14.73 -4.28 8.22
C VAL A 74 -15.79 -4.20 7.14
N THR A 75 -16.46 -3.06 7.02
CA THR A 75 -17.33 -2.74 5.89
C THR A 75 -16.73 -1.56 5.17
N ASP A 76 -16.33 -1.77 3.92
CA ASP A 76 -15.82 -0.76 3.02
C ASP A 76 -16.96 -0.27 2.12
N GLU A 77 -17.19 1.05 2.12
CA GLU A 77 -18.07 1.72 1.16
C GLU A 77 -17.20 2.50 0.17
N ALA A 78 -17.38 2.24 -1.11
CA ALA A 78 -16.77 3.01 -2.19
C ALA A 78 -17.85 3.75 -2.96
N ARG A 79 -17.55 4.99 -3.34
CA ARG A 79 -18.41 5.78 -4.22
C ARG A 79 -17.65 6.15 -5.48
N PHE A 80 -18.09 5.61 -6.61
CA PHE A 80 -17.68 6.08 -7.93
C PHE A 80 -18.46 7.33 -8.27
N GLN A 81 -17.75 8.42 -8.58
CA GLN A 81 -18.35 9.69 -8.93
C GLN A 81 -17.71 10.26 -10.18
N ALA A 82 -18.51 10.35 -11.25
CA ALA A 82 -18.18 11.04 -12.48
C ALA A 82 -19.38 11.94 -12.87
N PRO A 83 -19.22 12.96 -13.72
CA PRO A 83 -20.35 13.80 -14.10
C PRO A 83 -21.47 12.98 -14.75
N GLY A 84 -22.69 13.07 -14.20
CA GLY A 84 -23.82 12.26 -14.63
C GLY A 84 -23.87 10.81 -14.08
N THR A 85 -22.80 10.32 -13.45
CA THR A 85 -22.73 8.96 -12.87
C THR A 85 -22.35 9.00 -11.39
N SER A 86 -23.16 8.40 -10.52
CA SER A 86 -22.82 8.20 -9.11
C SER A 86 -23.26 6.82 -8.68
N ASN A 87 -22.29 5.92 -8.48
CA ASN A 87 -22.54 4.56 -8.03
C ASN A 87 -21.87 4.32 -6.68
N THR A 88 -22.56 3.64 -5.77
CA THR A 88 -22.01 3.19 -4.50
C THR A 88 -21.92 1.68 -4.50
N ALA A 89 -20.81 1.16 -3.98
CA ALA A 89 -20.61 -0.26 -3.76
C ALA A 89 -20.12 -0.48 -2.32
N GLU A 90 -20.66 -1.50 -1.68
CA GLU A 90 -20.28 -1.90 -0.33
C GLU A 90 -19.72 -3.31 -0.36
N ASN A 91 -18.71 -3.56 0.45
CA ASN A 91 -18.14 -4.88 0.63
C ASN A 91 -17.74 -5.07 2.09
N SER A 92 -17.85 -6.30 2.59
CA SER A 92 -17.54 -6.60 3.98
C SER A 92 -16.54 -7.74 4.10
N VAL A 93 -15.50 -7.52 4.89
CA VAL A 93 -14.46 -8.50 5.20
C VAL A 93 -14.57 -8.90 6.66
N ARG A 94 -14.45 -10.20 6.92
CA ARG A 94 -14.40 -10.75 8.27
C ARG A 94 -13.18 -11.61 8.44
N ALA A 95 -12.42 -11.35 9.50
CA ALA A 95 -11.22 -12.10 9.80
C ALA A 95 -11.18 -12.45 11.29
N THR A 96 -10.83 -13.71 11.58
CA THR A 96 -10.64 -14.20 12.94
C THR A 96 -9.17 -14.55 13.12
N ARG A 97 -8.54 -13.96 14.13
CA ARG A 97 -7.08 -14.08 14.37
C ARG A 97 -6.77 -14.31 15.84
N LEU A 98 -5.56 -14.81 16.07
CA LEU A 98 -4.96 -14.80 17.39
C LEU A 98 -4.47 -13.38 17.69
N ASP A 99 -5.19 -12.70 18.57
CA ASP A 99 -4.85 -11.33 18.98
C ASP A 99 -3.64 -11.32 19.91
N GLY A 100 -3.57 -12.27 20.85
CA GLY A 100 -2.46 -12.29 21.79
C GLY A 100 -2.32 -13.58 22.59
N LEU A 101 -1.09 -13.84 23.03
CA LEU A 101 -0.72 -14.92 23.92
C LEU A 101 0.46 -14.48 24.79
N GLY A 102 0.31 -14.52 26.10
CA GLY A 102 1.31 -14.08 27.05
C GLY A 102 1.51 -15.06 28.19
N TYR A 103 2.76 -15.24 28.58
CA TYR A 103 3.16 -15.99 29.75
C TYR A 103 4.07 -15.16 30.64
N VAL A 104 3.76 -15.14 31.94
CA VAL A 104 4.60 -14.54 32.97
C VAL A 104 4.93 -15.63 34.00
N TYR A 105 6.22 -15.81 34.26
CA TYR A 105 6.74 -16.66 35.30
C TYR A 105 7.13 -15.83 36.51
N ARG A 106 6.50 -16.12 37.65
CA ARG A 106 6.86 -15.52 38.94
C ARG A 106 7.99 -16.35 39.56
N VAL A 107 9.20 -15.80 39.58
CA VAL A 107 10.38 -16.47 40.14
C VAL A 107 10.25 -16.49 41.67
N PRO A 108 10.48 -17.64 42.34
CA PRO A 108 10.48 -17.70 43.80
C PRO A 108 11.57 -16.79 44.39
N THR A 109 11.18 -15.80 45.18
CA THR A 109 12.09 -14.85 45.85
C THR A 109 11.84 -14.84 47.35
N THR A 110 12.89 -14.71 48.16
CA THR A 110 12.78 -14.62 49.64
C THR A 110 12.29 -13.24 50.10
N ARG A 111 12.64 -12.19 49.35
CA ARG A 111 12.19 -10.81 49.57
C ARG A 111 11.90 -10.16 48.22
N GLY A 112 10.80 -9.42 48.18
CA GLY A 112 10.35 -8.66 47.02
C GLY A 112 9.80 -9.51 45.87
N SER A 113 9.66 -8.87 44.71
CA SER A 113 9.19 -9.48 43.47
C SER A 113 10.28 -9.65 42.42
N PHE A 114 10.23 -10.76 41.69
CA PHE A 114 10.96 -10.97 40.45
C PHE A 114 10.08 -11.77 39.50
N ALA A 115 9.83 -11.21 38.33
CA ALA A 115 9.03 -11.83 37.28
C ALA A 115 9.75 -11.70 35.94
N ILE A 116 9.63 -12.73 35.12
CA ILE A 116 10.06 -12.74 33.72
C ILE A 116 8.87 -13.14 32.86
N GLY A 117 8.80 -12.65 31.64
CA GLY A 117 7.67 -12.96 30.77
C GLY A 117 8.00 -12.80 29.31
N ALA A 118 7.17 -13.44 28.50
CA ALA A 118 7.13 -13.27 27.07
C ALA A 118 5.68 -13.16 26.59
N SER A 119 5.44 -12.37 25.56
CA SER A 119 4.13 -12.29 24.92
C SER A 119 4.25 -12.12 23.42
N PHE A 120 3.27 -12.63 22.71
CA PHE A 120 3.03 -12.41 21.31
C PHE A 120 1.71 -11.65 21.19
N ASN A 121 1.67 -10.56 20.42
CA ASN A 121 0.46 -9.76 20.21
C ASN A 121 0.36 -9.30 18.76
N GLN A 122 -0.84 -9.25 18.20
CA GLN A 122 -1.13 -8.52 16.98
C GLN A 122 -1.30 -7.04 17.33
N ILE A 123 -0.56 -6.16 16.66
CA ILE A 123 -0.55 -4.71 16.91
C ILE A 123 -1.18 -3.90 15.78
N ASN A 124 -1.32 -4.51 14.60
CA ASN A 124 -2.08 -3.97 13.50
C ASN A 124 -2.61 -5.10 12.60
N ALA A 125 -3.74 -4.87 11.94
CA ALA A 125 -4.32 -5.76 10.94
C ALA A 125 -4.65 -4.95 9.69
N PHE A 126 -4.39 -5.54 8.53
CA PHE A 126 -4.77 -4.95 7.25
C PHE A 126 -5.84 -5.85 6.64
N ASP A 127 -7.04 -5.31 6.55
CA ASP A 127 -8.25 -5.98 6.07
C ASP A 127 -9.09 -4.96 5.30
N ARG A 128 -8.85 -4.87 4.00
CA ARG A 128 -9.62 -3.99 3.11
C ARG A 128 -9.94 -4.72 1.82
N ASP A 129 -11.17 -4.59 1.36
CA ASP A 129 -11.55 -5.00 0.01
C ASP A 129 -12.57 -3.99 -0.52
N LEU A 130 -12.03 -2.92 -1.10
CA LEU A 130 -12.79 -1.81 -1.65
C LEU A 130 -13.03 -2.06 -3.14
N LYS A 131 -14.27 -1.90 -3.61
CA LYS A 131 -14.65 -2.08 -5.01
C LYS A 131 -15.48 -0.91 -5.48
N TYR A 132 -15.29 -0.47 -6.71
CA TYR A 132 -16.14 0.54 -7.34
C TYR A 132 -16.29 0.26 -8.84
N ALA A 133 -17.40 0.70 -9.42
CA ALA A 133 -17.60 0.65 -10.87
C ALA A 133 -18.59 1.72 -11.33
N GLY A 134 -18.39 2.26 -12.52
CA GLY A 134 -19.32 3.16 -13.18
C GLY A 134 -18.82 3.67 -14.52
N ASN A 135 -19.77 4.18 -15.32
CA ASN A 135 -19.44 4.77 -16.61
C ASN A 135 -18.87 6.17 -16.41
N ASN A 136 -17.71 6.44 -17.01
CA ASN A 136 -17.08 7.74 -16.98
C ASN A 136 -17.20 8.45 -18.34
N PRO A 137 -18.00 9.52 -18.44
CA PRO A 137 -18.19 10.22 -19.69
C PRO A 137 -17.05 11.16 -20.10
N ILE A 138 -16.04 11.37 -19.25
CA ILE A 138 -15.11 12.49 -19.40
C ILE A 138 -13.71 12.09 -19.82
N ASN A 139 -13.18 10.99 -19.29
CA ASN A 139 -11.80 10.59 -19.56
C ASN A 139 -11.63 9.07 -19.57
N SER A 140 -10.54 8.64 -20.20
CA SER A 140 -10.03 7.28 -20.18
C SER A 140 -8.59 7.28 -19.64
N PHE A 141 -8.13 6.13 -19.15
CA PHE A 141 -6.72 5.94 -18.82
C PHE A 141 -5.80 6.14 -20.03
N THR A 142 -6.28 5.84 -21.23
CA THR A 142 -5.51 6.00 -22.47
C THR A 142 -5.15 7.46 -22.76
N ASP A 143 -5.93 8.43 -22.24
CA ASP A 143 -5.60 9.85 -22.29
C ASP A 143 -4.28 10.16 -21.55
N PHE A 144 -3.96 9.42 -20.49
CA PHE A 144 -2.71 9.59 -19.73
C PHE A 144 -1.50 8.98 -20.43
N LEU A 145 -1.72 8.12 -21.43
CA LEU A 145 -0.66 7.52 -22.23
C LEU A 145 -0.18 8.49 -23.33
N MET A 146 -0.94 9.54 -23.65
CA MET A 146 -0.50 10.53 -24.65
C MET A 146 0.85 11.16 -24.28
N PRO A 147 1.77 11.30 -25.25
CA PRO A 147 3.05 11.99 -25.02
C PRO A 147 2.83 13.50 -24.92
N VAL A 148 3.78 14.20 -24.29
CA VAL A 148 3.84 15.67 -24.35
C VAL A 148 4.91 16.15 -25.34
N PRO A 149 4.84 17.40 -25.84
CA PRO A 149 5.83 17.92 -26.76
C PRO A 149 7.26 17.82 -26.19
N GLY A 150 8.18 17.25 -26.98
CA GLY A 150 9.58 17.04 -26.60
C GLY A 150 9.90 15.65 -26.04
N GLU A 151 8.90 14.81 -25.75
CA GLU A 151 9.13 13.41 -25.34
C GLU A 151 9.17 12.44 -26.52
N PHE A 152 8.87 12.91 -27.72
CA PHE A 152 8.95 12.16 -28.96
C PHE A 152 9.46 13.06 -30.09
N SER A 153 9.94 12.44 -31.16
CA SER A 153 10.19 13.04 -32.47
C SER A 153 9.42 12.27 -33.52
N ALA A 154 8.84 12.96 -34.49
CA ALA A 154 8.21 12.35 -35.66
C ALA A 154 8.77 13.00 -36.93
N THR A 155 9.19 12.19 -37.90
CA THR A 155 9.72 12.66 -39.17
C THR A 155 9.18 11.82 -40.32
N GLN A 156 8.66 12.47 -41.36
CA GLN A 156 8.28 11.77 -42.59
C GLN A 156 9.53 11.29 -43.33
N VAL A 157 9.52 10.04 -43.76
CA VAL A 157 10.63 9.39 -44.48
C VAL A 157 10.16 8.81 -45.81
N ALA A 158 11.13 8.42 -46.66
CA ALA A 158 10.82 7.76 -47.91
C ALA A 158 10.15 6.39 -47.65
N PRO A 159 9.24 5.91 -48.51
CA PRO A 159 8.56 4.63 -48.32
C PRO A 159 9.51 3.42 -48.33
N ASP A 160 10.71 3.57 -48.87
CA ASP A 160 11.78 2.58 -48.93
C ASP A 160 12.88 2.83 -47.88
N TYR A 161 12.53 3.47 -46.76
CA TYR A 161 13.46 3.70 -45.65
C TYR A 161 13.94 2.37 -45.04
N ASP A 162 15.20 2.02 -45.32
CA ASP A 162 15.85 0.78 -44.91
C ASP A 162 17.01 1.09 -43.95
N GLU A 163 16.68 1.62 -42.77
CA GLU A 163 17.62 1.72 -41.64
C GLU A 163 17.20 0.77 -40.51
N GLU A 164 18.20 0.29 -39.76
CA GLU A 164 17.96 -0.55 -38.60
C GLU A 164 17.31 0.30 -37.50
N LEU A 165 16.04 0.02 -37.18
CA LEU A 165 15.33 0.72 -36.11
C LEU A 165 15.99 0.44 -34.76
N PHE A 166 16.27 1.50 -34.02
CA PHE A 166 16.80 1.42 -32.67
C PHE A 166 15.66 1.29 -31.63
N PHE A 167 16.04 0.96 -30.39
CA PHE A 167 15.08 0.95 -29.28
C PHE A 167 14.41 2.32 -29.15
N GLY A 168 13.08 2.36 -29.07
CA GLY A 168 12.33 3.62 -29.06
C GLY A 168 11.79 4.07 -30.42
N GLN A 169 12.25 3.49 -31.53
CA GLN A 169 11.88 3.90 -32.89
C GLN A 169 10.88 2.95 -33.55
N PHE A 170 9.93 3.54 -34.28
CA PHE A 170 8.88 2.83 -35.01
C PHE A 170 8.65 3.45 -36.37
N LEU A 171 8.37 2.59 -37.36
CA LEU A 171 7.85 3.01 -38.66
C LEU A 171 6.33 2.89 -38.64
N VAL A 172 5.66 4.00 -38.98
CA VAL A 172 4.21 4.07 -39.17
C VAL A 172 3.95 4.43 -40.62
N GLU A 173 3.10 3.68 -41.30
CA GLU A 173 2.72 3.93 -42.68
C GLU A 173 1.25 4.38 -42.75
N ASP A 174 0.97 5.38 -43.57
CA ASP A 174 -0.40 5.77 -43.87
C ASP A 174 -1.00 4.95 -45.02
N GLY A 175 -2.32 5.05 -45.20
CA GLY A 175 -3.03 4.38 -46.29
C GLY A 175 -2.71 4.93 -47.70
N ALA A 176 -1.94 6.01 -47.81
CA ALA A 176 -1.48 6.60 -49.07
C ALA A 176 -0.05 6.16 -49.44
N GLY A 177 0.63 5.39 -48.59
CA GLY A 177 1.98 4.87 -48.80
C GLY A 177 3.08 5.83 -48.34
N ASN A 178 2.78 6.85 -47.53
CA ASN A 178 3.80 7.65 -46.86
C ASN A 178 4.24 6.95 -45.57
N ALA A 179 5.52 7.06 -45.24
CA ALA A 179 6.11 6.48 -44.03
C ALA A 179 6.58 7.57 -43.06
N TYR A 180 6.43 7.30 -41.77
CA TYR A 180 6.79 8.20 -40.67
C TYR A 180 7.62 7.43 -39.66
N LEU A 181 8.77 7.99 -39.29
CA LEU A 181 9.53 7.54 -38.14
C LEU A 181 9.05 8.24 -36.90
N VAL A 182 8.61 7.46 -35.92
CA VAL A 182 8.23 7.91 -34.58
C VAL A 182 9.31 7.43 -33.62
N ASP A 183 9.95 8.36 -32.93
CA ASP A 183 11.04 8.11 -31.99
C ASP A 183 10.68 8.61 -30.59
N PHE A 184 10.73 7.73 -29.59
CA PHE A 184 10.46 8.04 -28.18
C PHE A 184 11.75 8.32 -27.35
N ASP A 185 12.92 8.31 -27.99
CA ASP A 185 14.22 8.78 -27.48
C ASP A 185 14.79 9.87 -28.43
N PRO A 186 14.13 11.04 -28.53
CA PRO A 186 14.49 12.06 -29.51
C PRO A 186 15.87 12.71 -29.26
N ASP A 187 16.42 12.59 -28.06
CA ASP A 187 17.75 13.07 -27.67
C ASP A 187 18.85 12.02 -27.84
N GLY A 188 18.48 10.75 -28.10
CA GLY A 188 19.40 9.66 -28.43
C GLY A 188 20.31 9.28 -27.27
N ASP A 189 19.86 9.47 -26.03
CA ASP A 189 20.65 9.19 -24.83
C ASP A 189 20.53 7.71 -24.39
N GLY A 190 19.72 6.93 -25.11
CA GLY A 190 19.45 5.51 -24.87
C GLY A 190 18.30 5.27 -23.89
N PHE A 191 17.58 6.31 -23.48
CA PHE A 191 16.45 6.24 -22.58
C PHE A 191 15.18 6.80 -23.21
N ILE A 192 14.07 6.10 -23.00
CA ILE A 192 12.75 6.62 -23.38
C ILE A 192 12.40 7.80 -22.47
N ASN A 193 12.13 8.96 -23.08
CA ASN A 193 11.78 10.17 -22.34
C ASN A 193 10.50 10.01 -21.51
N ARG A 194 9.51 9.31 -22.06
CA ARG A 194 8.28 8.93 -21.36
C ARG A 194 7.91 7.46 -21.58
N PRO A 195 8.30 6.56 -20.66
CA PRO A 195 8.00 5.14 -20.77
C PRO A 195 6.51 4.83 -20.91
N LEU A 196 5.63 5.61 -20.28
CA LEU A 196 4.18 5.42 -20.38
C LEU A 196 3.65 5.60 -21.80
N SER A 197 4.15 6.59 -22.54
CA SER A 197 3.71 6.84 -23.91
C SER A 197 4.28 5.83 -24.88
N TYR A 198 5.54 5.44 -24.69
CA TYR A 198 6.13 4.34 -25.43
C TYR A 198 5.37 3.02 -25.22
N ILE A 199 5.07 2.67 -23.97
CA ILE A 199 4.25 1.49 -23.65
C ILE A 199 2.87 1.63 -24.29
N GLY A 200 2.21 2.78 -24.12
CA GLY A 200 0.90 3.03 -24.71
C GLY A 200 0.89 2.85 -26.22
N PHE A 201 1.91 3.37 -26.91
CA PHE A 201 2.06 3.19 -28.36
C PHE A 201 2.31 1.72 -28.73
N GLN A 202 3.21 1.04 -28.02
CA GLN A 202 3.50 -0.39 -28.25
C GLN A 202 2.31 -1.32 -27.99
N THR A 203 1.42 -0.94 -27.08
CA THR A 203 0.23 -1.72 -26.73
C THR A 203 -1.02 -1.23 -27.44
N PHE A 204 -0.91 -0.34 -28.44
CA PHE A 204 -2.05 0.26 -29.15
C PHE A 204 -3.04 1.00 -28.23
N GLY A 205 -2.58 1.45 -27.06
CA GLY A 205 -3.33 2.33 -26.15
C GLY A 205 -3.35 3.79 -26.62
N ILE A 206 -2.41 4.16 -27.49
CA ILE A 206 -2.42 5.38 -28.29
C ILE A 206 -1.94 5.03 -29.70
N ASP A 207 -2.30 5.83 -30.69
CA ASP A 207 -1.88 5.66 -32.08
C ASP A 207 -1.32 6.97 -32.64
N PHE A 208 -0.32 6.87 -33.51
CA PHE A 208 0.23 8.03 -34.22
C PHE A 208 -0.69 8.34 -35.41
N SER A 209 -1.06 9.61 -35.56
CA SER A 209 -1.92 10.06 -36.66
C SER A 209 -1.13 10.88 -37.68
N PRO A 210 -0.82 10.30 -38.86
CA PRO A 210 -0.23 11.03 -39.98
C PRO A 210 -0.99 12.30 -40.34
N ALA A 211 -2.32 12.27 -40.27
CA ALA A 211 -3.15 13.43 -40.58
C ALA A 211 -2.93 14.59 -39.58
N LEU A 212 -2.85 14.28 -38.28
CA LEU A 212 -2.55 15.31 -37.27
C LEU A 212 -1.11 15.83 -37.42
N PHE A 213 -0.17 14.96 -37.77
CA PHE A 213 1.21 15.35 -38.03
C PHE A 213 1.30 16.33 -39.22
N ASP A 214 0.63 16.01 -40.33
CA ASP A 214 0.59 16.85 -41.53
C ASP A 214 -0.12 18.20 -41.28
N ASP A 215 -1.12 18.23 -40.40
CA ASP A 215 -1.79 19.45 -39.94
C ASP A 215 -0.92 20.29 -38.96
N GLY A 216 0.23 19.78 -38.54
CA GLY A 216 1.17 20.44 -37.64
C GLY A 216 0.74 20.41 -36.18
N ASP A 217 -0.03 19.40 -35.77
CA ASP A 217 -0.39 19.20 -34.36
C ASP A 217 0.87 18.92 -33.52
N PRO A 218 1.08 19.64 -32.39
CA PRO A 218 2.23 19.41 -31.52
C PRO A 218 2.22 18.02 -30.85
N VAL A 219 1.08 17.33 -30.79
CA VAL A 219 0.93 15.96 -30.28
C VAL A 219 0.05 15.18 -31.26
N PRO A 220 0.61 14.66 -32.36
CA PRO A 220 -0.12 13.96 -33.41
C PRO A 220 -0.43 12.50 -33.01
N PHE A 221 -1.02 12.32 -31.84
CA PHE A 221 -1.43 11.04 -31.29
C PHE A 221 -2.91 11.05 -30.93
N LEU A 222 -3.57 9.91 -31.13
CA LEU A 222 -4.95 9.68 -30.76
C LEU A 222 -5.01 8.66 -29.61
N PRO A 223 -5.92 8.84 -28.64
CA PRO A 223 -6.17 7.81 -27.65
C PRO A 223 -6.87 6.60 -28.29
N ALA A 224 -6.68 5.43 -27.70
CA ALA A 224 -7.38 4.22 -28.11
C ALA A 224 -8.91 4.28 -27.90
N VAL A 225 -9.39 5.22 -27.08
CA VAL A 225 -10.74 5.26 -26.54
C VAL A 225 -11.40 6.61 -26.78
N THR A 226 -12.64 6.58 -27.27
CA THR A 226 -13.53 7.74 -27.20
C THR A 226 -14.13 7.85 -25.80
N THR A 227 -13.99 9.02 -25.17
CA THR A 227 -14.51 9.28 -23.82
C THR A 227 -16.00 8.97 -23.70
N GLY A 228 -16.41 8.31 -22.61
CA GLY A 228 -17.81 7.97 -22.34
C GLY A 228 -18.37 6.74 -23.03
N THR A 229 -17.53 5.99 -23.73
CA THR A 229 -17.89 4.68 -24.27
C THR A 229 -17.66 3.56 -23.25
N MET A 230 -16.74 3.74 -22.29
CA MET A 230 -16.24 2.71 -21.38
C MET A 230 -16.93 2.62 -20.02
N LEU A 231 -16.98 1.39 -19.51
CA LEU A 231 -17.15 1.10 -18.09
C LEU A 231 -15.79 1.18 -17.40
N GLN A 232 -15.70 1.93 -16.31
CA GLN A 232 -14.53 1.92 -15.43
C GLN A 232 -14.85 1.14 -14.16
N ALA A 233 -13.94 0.28 -13.75
CA ALA A 233 -14.02 -0.46 -12.51
C ALA A 233 -12.69 -0.43 -11.77
N GLY A 234 -12.74 -0.57 -10.45
CA GLY A 234 -11.53 -0.71 -9.66
C GLY A 234 -11.76 -1.52 -8.40
N ARG A 235 -10.68 -2.14 -7.94
CA ARG A 235 -10.65 -2.93 -6.73
C ARG A 235 -9.33 -2.72 -5.99
N VAL A 236 -9.42 -2.41 -4.70
CA VAL A 236 -8.26 -2.27 -3.82
C VAL A 236 -8.39 -3.32 -2.72
N ILE A 237 -7.46 -4.27 -2.72
CA ILE A 237 -7.35 -5.30 -1.69
C ILE A 237 -6.12 -4.98 -0.84
N GLU A 238 -6.30 -4.99 0.47
CA GLU A 238 -5.24 -4.79 1.46
C GLU A 238 -5.29 -5.94 2.45
N GLU A 239 -4.19 -6.68 2.54
CA GLU A 239 -4.08 -7.86 3.40
C GLU A 239 -2.77 -7.85 4.19
N GLY A 240 -2.84 -8.37 5.41
CA GLY A 240 -1.65 -8.58 6.22
C GLY A 240 -1.89 -8.37 7.70
N ALA A 241 -0.81 -8.42 8.46
CA ALA A 241 -0.84 -8.12 9.89
C ALA A 241 0.54 -7.73 10.39
N MET A 242 0.57 -6.83 11.36
CA MET A 242 1.74 -6.56 12.18
C MET A 242 1.59 -7.23 13.54
N ARG A 243 2.65 -7.90 13.95
CA ARG A 243 2.76 -8.65 15.18
C ARG A 243 3.97 -8.17 15.98
N GLU A 244 3.94 -8.43 17.26
CA GLU A 244 4.98 -8.04 18.19
C GLU A 244 5.28 -9.20 19.15
N LEU A 245 6.55 -9.58 19.26
CA LEU A 245 7.06 -10.46 20.29
C LEU A 245 7.73 -9.61 21.36
N ASN A 246 7.23 -9.68 22.58
CA ASN A 246 7.77 -8.99 23.74
C ASN A 246 8.45 -9.99 24.67
N ILE A 247 9.62 -9.64 25.18
CA ILE A 247 10.34 -10.42 26.19
C ILE A 247 10.87 -9.44 27.23
N GLY A 248 10.73 -9.77 28.51
CA GLY A 248 11.17 -8.85 29.55
C GLY A 248 11.07 -9.41 30.95
N GLY A 249 11.40 -8.57 31.91
CA GLY A 249 11.33 -8.91 33.31
C GLY A 249 11.30 -7.67 34.20
N ALA A 250 10.88 -7.88 35.44
CA ALA A 250 10.83 -6.85 36.46
C ALA A 250 11.22 -7.38 37.83
N ILE A 251 11.86 -6.51 38.60
CA ILE A 251 12.28 -6.75 39.98
C ILE A 251 11.67 -5.68 40.91
N GLU A 252 11.42 -6.06 42.15
CA GLU A 252 11.18 -5.12 43.24
C GLU A 252 12.54 -4.69 43.81
N ALA A 253 13.02 -3.52 43.40
CA ALA A 253 14.33 -3.00 43.80
C ALA A 253 14.32 -2.45 45.23
N ALA A 254 13.17 -1.97 45.71
CA ALA A 254 12.93 -1.57 47.08
C ALA A 254 11.44 -1.82 47.41
N ARG A 255 11.06 -1.74 48.69
CA ARG A 255 9.66 -1.96 49.11
C ARG A 255 8.73 -1.09 48.27
N ASN A 256 7.80 -1.75 47.57
CA ASN A 256 6.83 -1.12 46.67
C ASN A 256 7.43 -0.38 45.46
N LEU A 257 8.71 -0.57 45.14
CA LEU A 257 9.40 0.02 43.99
C LEU A 257 9.76 -1.08 42.98
N MET A 258 9.03 -1.10 41.87
CA MET A 258 9.25 -2.02 40.77
C MET A 258 10.07 -1.36 39.67
N LEU A 259 11.09 -2.06 39.18
CA LEU A 259 11.87 -1.72 38.00
C LEU A 259 11.70 -2.83 36.97
N GLY A 260 11.56 -2.49 35.70
CA GLY A 260 11.46 -3.50 34.64
C GLY A 260 12.06 -3.06 33.33
N VAL A 261 12.37 -4.05 32.49
CA VAL A 261 12.86 -3.86 31.12
C VAL A 261 12.16 -4.83 30.18
N SER A 262 11.97 -4.42 28.93
CA SER A 262 11.51 -5.29 27.85
C SER A 262 12.22 -5.00 26.53
N LEU A 263 12.42 -6.06 25.76
CA LEU A 263 12.78 -6.05 24.35
C LEU A 263 11.55 -6.46 23.54
N ASN A 264 11.29 -5.74 22.46
CA ASN A 264 10.12 -5.95 21.62
C ASN A 264 10.56 -6.04 20.16
N ILE A 265 10.15 -7.13 19.51
CA ILE A 265 10.45 -7.42 18.11
C ILE A 265 9.13 -7.29 17.34
N HIS A 266 9.03 -6.26 16.51
CA HIS A 266 7.89 -6.00 15.62
C HIS A 266 8.17 -6.70 14.31
N PHE A 267 7.21 -7.47 13.80
CA PHE A 267 7.33 -8.12 12.50
C PHE A 267 5.98 -8.25 11.82
N GLY A 268 5.95 -8.22 10.51
CA GLY A 268 4.71 -8.33 9.76
C GLY A 268 4.94 -8.38 8.26
N ALA A 269 3.88 -8.69 7.55
CA ALA A 269 3.82 -8.59 6.11
C ALA A 269 2.61 -7.74 5.73
N TYR A 270 2.76 -7.02 4.64
CA TYR A 270 1.78 -6.12 4.07
C TYR A 270 1.71 -6.35 2.56
N ASP A 271 0.52 -6.64 2.04
CA ASP A 271 0.24 -6.74 0.62
C ASP A 271 -0.91 -5.79 0.27
N LEU A 272 -0.66 -4.89 -0.66
CA LEU A 272 -1.66 -4.05 -1.30
C LEU A 272 -1.70 -4.41 -2.77
N ARG A 273 -2.90 -4.71 -3.28
CA ARG A 273 -3.18 -4.85 -4.70
C ARG A 273 -4.25 -3.87 -5.10
N SER A 274 -3.91 -2.96 -6.01
CA SER A 274 -4.85 -2.05 -6.66
C SER A 274 -5.03 -2.49 -8.11
N GLU A 275 -6.28 -2.69 -8.51
CA GLU A 275 -6.65 -2.99 -9.88
C GLU A 275 -7.56 -1.89 -10.39
N PHE A 276 -7.27 -1.38 -11.57
CA PHE A 276 -8.12 -0.47 -12.32
C PHE A 276 -8.34 -1.04 -13.71
N GLU A 277 -9.58 -0.97 -14.17
CA GLU A 277 -10.00 -1.56 -15.42
C GLU A 277 -10.89 -0.62 -16.22
N GLU A 278 -10.68 -0.57 -17.53
CA GLU A 278 -11.60 0.02 -18.50
C GLU A 278 -12.02 -1.06 -19.51
N ILE A 279 -13.31 -1.13 -19.81
CA ILE A 279 -13.91 -2.15 -20.69
C ILE A 279 -14.83 -1.48 -21.70
N ASP A 280 -14.68 -1.84 -22.98
CA ASP A 280 -15.63 -1.49 -24.04
C ASP A 280 -16.79 -2.51 -24.11
N GLU A 281 -17.65 -2.50 -23.09
CA GLU A 281 -18.78 -3.44 -23.03
C GLU A 281 -19.77 -3.28 -24.21
N ARG A 282 -19.74 -2.13 -24.89
CA ARG A 282 -20.66 -1.81 -26.00
C ARG A 282 -20.01 -1.96 -27.38
N ASN A 283 -18.72 -2.25 -27.45
CA ASN A 283 -17.94 -2.36 -28.68
C ASN A 283 -18.11 -1.10 -29.55
N GLU A 284 -18.02 0.07 -28.92
CA GLU A 284 -18.16 1.39 -29.56
C GLU A 284 -16.83 1.92 -30.11
N ASN A 285 -15.70 1.27 -29.81
CA ASN A 285 -14.35 1.65 -30.20
C ASN A 285 -13.77 0.55 -31.09
N ASP A 286 -14.38 0.33 -32.25
CA ASP A 286 -14.08 -0.77 -33.19
C ASP A 286 -13.05 -0.41 -34.27
N GLY A 287 -12.38 0.74 -34.13
CA GLY A 287 -11.40 1.26 -35.09
C GLY A 287 -11.98 1.72 -36.44
N ASN A 288 -13.29 1.60 -36.67
CA ASN A 288 -13.93 2.28 -37.79
C ASN A 288 -14.06 3.76 -37.45
N PHE A 289 -13.84 4.66 -38.41
CA PHE A 289 -13.93 6.12 -38.28
C PHE A 289 -12.68 6.87 -37.78
N GLY A 290 -11.51 6.22 -37.66
CA GLY A 290 -10.20 6.89 -37.64
C GLY A 290 -9.90 7.72 -36.38
N ASN A 291 -10.68 7.56 -35.31
CA ASN A 291 -10.52 8.31 -34.06
C ASN A 291 -10.26 7.43 -32.83
N THR A 292 -10.28 6.10 -32.99
CA THR A 292 -9.99 5.12 -31.92
C THR A 292 -9.26 3.93 -32.52
N THR A 293 -8.57 3.16 -31.67
CA THR A 293 -8.14 1.80 -32.01
C THR A 293 -9.30 0.83 -31.72
N ASP A 294 -9.20 -0.43 -32.15
CA ASP A 294 -10.11 -1.52 -31.78
C ASP A 294 -9.91 -1.90 -30.28
N PHE A 295 -10.32 -1.02 -29.38
CA PHE A 295 -10.08 -1.14 -27.95
C PHE A 295 -11.11 -2.06 -27.30
N ASP A 296 -10.63 -3.14 -26.67
CA ASP A 296 -11.48 -4.08 -25.91
C ASP A 296 -11.41 -3.81 -24.39
N ARG A 297 -10.19 -3.82 -23.83
CA ARG A 297 -9.96 -3.77 -22.39
C ARG A 297 -8.59 -3.22 -22.04
N LEU A 298 -8.54 -2.44 -20.95
CA LEU A 298 -7.32 -2.07 -20.25
C LEU A 298 -7.38 -2.55 -18.80
N LEU A 299 -6.32 -3.20 -18.32
CA LEU A 299 -6.15 -3.58 -16.92
C LEU A 299 -4.81 -3.03 -16.40
N LEU A 300 -4.90 -2.11 -15.45
CA LEU A 300 -3.76 -1.66 -14.66
C LEU A 300 -3.77 -2.39 -13.32
N THR A 301 -2.68 -3.10 -13.00
CA THR A 301 -2.49 -3.74 -11.70
C THR A 301 -1.26 -3.16 -11.03
N GLU A 302 -1.44 -2.56 -9.86
CA GLU A 302 -0.38 -2.12 -8.98
C GLU A 302 -0.31 -3.04 -7.77
N ARG A 303 0.90 -3.47 -7.41
CA ARG A 303 1.13 -4.32 -6.23
C ARG A 303 2.25 -3.77 -5.39
N ILE A 304 2.00 -3.63 -4.09
CA ILE A 304 2.99 -3.25 -3.09
C ILE A 304 3.07 -4.38 -2.08
N GLU A 305 4.23 -5.03 -2.03
CA GLU A 305 4.57 -6.00 -1.00
C GLU A 305 5.59 -5.37 -0.04
N SER A 306 5.41 -5.57 1.26
CA SER A 306 6.34 -5.06 2.27
C SER A 306 6.47 -6.01 3.44
N ASP A 307 7.71 -6.41 3.72
CA ASP A 307 8.09 -7.09 4.94
C ASP A 307 8.56 -6.07 5.98
N LEU A 308 7.97 -6.14 7.17
CA LEU A 308 8.23 -5.22 8.26
C LEU A 308 9.04 -5.95 9.34
N LEU A 309 10.15 -5.35 9.77
CA LEU A 309 10.91 -5.77 10.94
C LEU A 309 11.33 -4.53 11.73
N GLY A 310 11.05 -4.55 13.03
CA GLY A 310 11.41 -3.48 13.95
C GLY A 310 11.88 -4.03 15.28
N LEU A 311 12.72 -3.26 15.96
CA LEU A 311 13.18 -3.57 17.32
C LEU A 311 12.92 -2.36 18.20
N SER A 312 12.39 -2.58 19.40
CA SER A 312 12.30 -1.54 20.42
C SER A 312 12.62 -2.06 21.81
N PHE A 313 13.30 -1.23 22.58
CA PHE A 313 13.63 -1.49 23.98
C PHE A 313 12.83 -0.55 24.87
N ARG A 314 12.34 -1.04 26.01
CA ARG A 314 11.64 -0.24 27.01
C ARG A 314 12.21 -0.51 28.40
N ALA A 315 12.27 0.52 29.21
CA ALA A 315 12.52 0.43 30.64
C ALA A 315 11.42 1.16 31.39
N GLY A 316 11.07 0.66 32.57
CA GLY A 316 9.93 1.13 33.33
C GLY A 316 10.20 1.15 34.82
N LEU A 317 9.47 2.01 35.52
CA LEU A 317 9.44 2.11 36.98
C LEU A 317 7.98 2.24 37.41
N SER A 318 7.63 1.61 38.53
CA SER A 318 6.31 1.75 39.14
C SER A 318 6.45 1.70 40.66
N SER A 319 5.83 2.65 41.35
CA SER A 319 5.89 2.71 42.80
C SER A 319 4.54 3.08 43.39
N GLN A 320 4.20 2.46 44.52
CA GLN A 320 3.03 2.87 45.31
C GLN A 320 3.50 3.84 46.40
N ILE A 321 3.06 5.09 46.30
CA ILE A 321 3.35 6.14 47.28
C ILE A 321 2.22 6.14 48.31
N ALA A 322 2.58 6.11 49.60
CA ALA A 322 1.67 6.16 50.73
C ALA A 322 1.24 7.60 51.05
#